data_AF-A0A1Y1JRT8-F1
#
_entry.id   AF-A0A1Y1JRT8-F1
#
_cell.length_a   1.000
_cell.length_b   1.000
_cell.length_c   1.000
_cell.angle_alpha   90.00
_cell.angle_beta   90.00
_cell.angle_gamma   90.00
#
_symmetry.space_group_name_H-M   'P 1'
#
loop_
_entity.id
_entity.type
_entity.pdbx_description
1 polymer ?
#
loop_
_entity_poly.entity_id
_entity_poly.type
_entity_poly.pdbx_seq_one_letter_code
_entity_poly.pdbx_strand_id
1 'polypeptide(L)'
;VLGGFTGVTLPRQCNRKRIDNDPTPKCPLDPYFVMHEKSQFVDQQIIKLQEAPDQVPVGELPRHVLISADRYLTNRVVPGSRCTVMGIFSIYQNKASKNSSTTGAVAIRTPYLRAVGIQTDLDQTAKGHV
;
A
#
# COMPACT_ATOMS: atom_id res chain seq x y z
N VAL A 1 -9.57 9.18 0.05
CA VAL A 1 -9.03 7.79 0.06
C VAL A 1 -7.69 7.83 0.77
N LEU A 2 -7.57 7.17 1.91
CA LEU A 2 -6.28 6.98 2.58
C LEU A 2 -5.50 6.01 1.69
N GLY A 3 -4.43 6.47 1.05
CA GLY A 3 -3.56 5.64 0.20
C GLY A 3 -2.48 4.95 1.02
N GLY A 4 -1.92 3.88 0.48
CA GLY A 4 -0.91 3.03 1.14
C GLY A 4 -1.48 1.73 1.72
N PHE A 5 -0.64 1.01 2.47
CA PHE A 5 -0.94 -0.32 3.00
C PHE A 5 -1.76 -0.28 4.29
N THR A 6 -2.99 0.25 4.23
CA THR A 6 -3.89 0.30 5.40
C THR A 6 -5.17 -0.48 5.15
N GLY A 7 -5.53 -1.34 6.11
CA GLY A 7 -6.80 -2.06 6.10
C GLY A 7 -7.89 -1.24 6.79
N VAL A 8 -9.08 -1.24 6.22
CA VAL A 8 -10.27 -0.67 6.87
C VAL A 8 -10.95 -1.78 7.69
N THR A 9 -11.27 -1.49 8.95
CA THR A 9 -12.08 -2.38 9.80
C THR A 9 -13.51 -1.87 9.87
N LEU A 10 -14.49 -2.73 9.56
CA LEU A 10 -15.90 -2.39 9.69
C LEU A 10 -16.29 -2.25 11.17
N PRO A 11 -17.15 -1.28 11.54
CA PRO A 11 -17.63 -1.16 12.91
C PRO A 11 -18.42 -2.40 13.33
N ARG A 12 -18.24 -2.85 14.57
CA ARG A 12 -18.91 -4.07 15.08
C ARG A 12 -20.35 -3.84 15.54
N GLN A 13 -20.74 -2.58 15.75
CA GLN A 13 -22.05 -2.20 16.28
C GLN A 13 -22.79 -1.32 15.27
N CYS A 14 -24.07 -1.60 15.09
CA CYS A 14 -24.94 -0.79 14.22
C CYS A 14 -25.11 0.63 14.79
N ASN A 15 -25.07 1.64 13.93
CA ASN A 15 -25.29 3.04 14.30
C ASN A 15 -26.78 3.41 14.47
N ARG A 16 -27.70 2.43 14.51
CA ARG A 16 -29.14 2.67 14.67
C ARG A 16 -29.42 3.31 16.03
N LYS A 17 -29.91 4.56 16.03
CA LYS A 17 -30.44 5.22 17.23
C LYS A 17 -31.78 4.60 17.59
N ARG A 18 -31.88 3.93 18.74
CA ARG A 18 -33.13 3.37 19.25
C ARG A 18 -33.92 4.49 19.95
N ILE A 19 -35.23 4.50 19.75
CA ILE A 19 -36.17 5.30 20.54
C ILE A 19 -36.50 4.51 21.81
N ASP A 20 -36.84 5.19 22.90
CA ASP A 20 -37.30 4.53 24.13
C ASP A 20 -38.54 3.66 23.82
N ASN A 21 -38.53 2.41 24.29
CA ASN A 21 -39.51 1.36 23.98
C ASN A 21 -39.62 0.89 22.51
N ASP A 22 -38.56 0.96 21.70
CA ASP A 22 -38.55 0.36 20.35
C ASP A 22 -38.70 -1.19 20.42
N PRO A 23 -39.79 -1.78 19.87
CA PRO A 23 -40.11 -3.21 19.95
C PRO A 23 -39.22 -4.09 19.06
N THR A 24 -38.34 -3.51 18.24
CA THR A 24 -37.51 -4.29 17.31
C THR A 24 -36.30 -4.96 18.00
N PRO A 25 -35.85 -6.12 17.52
CA PRO A 25 -34.68 -6.81 18.08
C PRO A 25 -33.39 -5.99 17.85
N LYS A 26 -32.43 -6.13 18.77
CA LYS A 26 -31.11 -5.51 18.66
C LYS A 26 -30.38 -6.06 17.43
N CYS A 27 -29.67 -5.19 16.71
CA CYS A 27 -28.83 -5.63 15.58
C CYS A 27 -27.77 -6.63 16.06
N PRO A 28 -27.46 -7.67 15.25
CA PRO A 28 -26.39 -8.61 15.55
C PRO A 28 -25.01 -7.91 15.56
N LEU A 29 -24.03 -8.62 16.12
CA LEU A 29 -22.62 -8.20 16.06
C LEU A 29 -22.14 -8.27 14.60
N ASP A 30 -21.38 -7.28 14.17
CA ASP A 30 -20.85 -7.16 12.80
C ASP A 30 -21.95 -7.07 11.71
N PRO A 31 -22.87 -6.08 11.77
CA PRO A 31 -24.04 -5.99 10.87
C PRO A 31 -23.74 -5.38 9.50
N TYR A 32 -22.55 -4.83 9.27
CA TYR A 32 -22.22 -4.12 8.03
C TYR A 32 -21.65 -5.08 6.98
N PHE A 33 -22.07 -4.86 5.73
CA PHE A 33 -21.48 -5.48 4.55
C PHE A 33 -21.17 -4.40 3.51
N VAL A 34 -20.23 -4.69 2.62
CA VAL A 34 -19.82 -3.74 1.57
C VAL A 34 -20.76 -3.87 0.38
N MET A 35 -21.38 -2.76 -0.01
CA MET A 35 -22.17 -2.68 -1.23
C MET A 35 -21.25 -2.34 -2.41
N HIS A 36 -20.86 -3.37 -3.15
CA HIS A 36 -19.91 -3.25 -4.27
C HIS A 36 -20.41 -2.29 -5.36
N GLU A 37 -21.72 -2.25 -5.63
CA GLU A 37 -22.34 -1.40 -6.65
C GLU A 37 -22.22 0.10 -6.37
N LYS A 38 -22.06 0.49 -5.10
CA LYS A 38 -21.90 1.90 -4.68
C LYS A 38 -20.45 2.24 -4.35
N SER A 39 -19.52 1.32 -4.59
CA SER A 39 -18.10 1.51 -4.29
C SER A 39 -17.36 2.16 -5.47
N GLN A 40 -16.35 2.97 -5.14
CA GLN A 40 -15.40 3.49 -6.13
C GLN A 40 -14.04 2.82 -5.92
N PHE A 41 -13.41 2.44 -7.02
CA PHE A 41 -12.12 1.76 -7.03
C PHE A 41 -11.04 2.66 -7.62
N VAL A 42 -9.81 2.48 -7.17
CA VAL A 42 -8.63 3.19 -7.68
C VAL A 42 -7.50 2.20 -7.87
N ASP A 43 -6.69 2.43 -8.90
CA ASP A 43 -5.53 1.58 -9.17
C ASP A 43 -4.43 1.83 -8.14
N GLN A 44 -3.81 0.73 -7.71
CA GLN A 44 -2.67 0.73 -6.81
C GLN A 44 -1.65 -0.27 -7.34
N GLN A 45 -0.39 0.16 -7.43
CA GLN A 45 0.72 -0.67 -7.87
C GLN A 45 1.82 -0.66 -6.82
N ILE A 46 2.41 -1.84 -6.59
CA ILE A 46 3.57 -2.01 -5.72
C ILE A 46 4.79 -2.16 -6.62
N ILE A 47 5.76 -1.27 -6.46
CA ILE A 47 7.01 -1.26 -7.22
C ILE A 47 8.16 -1.61 -6.26
N LYS A 48 9.12 -2.40 -6.71
CA LYS A 48 10.39 -2.64 -6.00
C LYS A 48 11.45 -1.74 -6.60
N LEU A 49 11.99 -0.84 -5.80
CA LEU A 49 13.12 0.01 -6.20
C LEU A 49 14.39 -0.53 -5.58
N GLN A 50 15.41 -0.75 -6.40
CA GLN A 50 16.75 -1.16 -5.98
C GLN A 50 17.69 0.04 -6.09
N GLU A 51 18.66 0.12 -5.19
CA GLU A 51 19.73 1.11 -5.28
C GLU A 51 20.57 0.93 -6.54
N ALA A 52 21.17 2.03 -7.01
CA ALA A 52 21.97 2.03 -8.22
C ALA A 52 23.28 1.24 -8.00
N PRO A 53 23.73 0.41 -8.96
CA PRO A 53 24.86 -0.50 -8.76
C PRO A 53 26.19 0.21 -8.48
N ASP A 54 26.32 1.46 -8.88
CA ASP A 54 27.46 2.35 -8.63
C ASP A 54 27.52 2.89 -7.20
N GLN A 55 26.41 2.87 -6.47
CA GLN A 55 26.32 3.34 -5.08
C GLN A 55 26.42 2.22 -4.05
N VAL A 56 26.49 0.95 -4.49
CA VAL A 56 26.61 -0.20 -3.60
C VAL A 56 28.06 -0.34 -3.12
N PRO A 57 28.33 -0.39 -1.81
CA PRO A 57 29.68 -0.59 -1.30
C PRO A 57 30.19 -1.99 -1.64
N VAL A 58 31.49 -2.08 -1.92
CA VAL A 58 32.14 -3.36 -2.28
C VAL A 58 31.96 -4.39 -1.16
N GLY A 59 31.53 -5.59 -1.54
CA GLY A 59 31.31 -6.70 -0.61
C GLY A 59 29.93 -6.76 0.05
N GLU A 60 29.03 -5.79 -0.18
CA GLU A 60 27.62 -5.89 0.24
C GLU A 60 26.68 -6.29 -0.91
N LEU A 61 25.50 -6.79 -0.54
CA LEU A 61 24.41 -7.08 -1.49
C LEU A 61 23.51 -5.84 -1.66
N PRO A 62 23.04 -5.54 -2.88
CA PRO A 62 22.16 -4.41 -3.12
C PRO A 62 20.86 -4.49 -2.31
N ARG A 63 20.48 -3.39 -1.68
CA ARG A 63 19.23 -3.25 -0.91
C ARG A 63 18.11 -2.73 -1.80
N HIS A 64 16.87 -3.03 -1.40
CA HIS A 64 15.67 -2.60 -2.10
C HIS A 64 14.59 -2.10 -1.13
N VAL A 65 13.71 -1.25 -1.64
CA VAL A 65 12.58 -0.66 -0.90
C VAL A 65 11.28 -0.85 -1.71
N LEU A 66 10.18 -1.06 -0.99
CA LEU A 66 8.84 -1.12 -1.58
C LEU A 66 8.27 0.27 -1.78
N ILE A 67 7.66 0.52 -2.93
CA ILE A 67 7.02 1.78 -3.28
C ILE A 67 5.54 1.51 -3.60
N SER A 68 4.64 2.27 -2.98
CA SER A 68 3.21 2.30 -3.32
C SER A 68 2.95 3.44 -4.28
N ALA A 69 2.50 3.13 -5.49
CA ALA A 69 2.04 4.08 -6.49
C ALA A 69 0.52 4.00 -6.63
N ASP A 70 -0.16 5.14 -6.55
CA ASP A 70 -1.63 5.23 -6.60
C ASP A 70 -2.06 5.96 -7.89
N ARG A 71 -3.22 5.57 -8.46
CA ARG A 71 -3.89 6.26 -9.58
C ARG A 71 -2.99 6.46 -10.80
N TYR A 72 -2.75 7.71 -11.20
CA TYR A 72 -1.99 8.10 -12.40
C TYR A 72 -0.49 7.77 -12.34
N LEU A 73 0.03 7.39 -11.17
CA LEU A 73 1.42 6.95 -11.01
C LEU A 73 1.61 5.46 -11.32
N THR A 74 0.53 4.71 -11.49
CA THR A 74 0.58 3.31 -11.90
C THR A 74 1.03 3.20 -13.36
N ASN A 75 1.76 2.13 -13.68
CA ASN A 75 2.27 1.82 -15.02
C ASN A 75 3.14 2.91 -15.68
N ARG A 76 3.69 3.85 -14.88
CA ARG A 76 4.61 4.90 -15.37
C ARG A 76 6.03 4.42 -15.61
N VAL A 77 6.42 3.31 -14.97
CA VAL A 77 7.77 2.75 -15.03
C VAL A 77 7.71 1.31 -15.50
N VAL A 78 8.72 0.90 -16.27
CA VAL A 78 8.91 -0.49 -16.69
C VAL A 78 10.04 -1.10 -15.85
N PRO A 79 9.97 -2.37 -15.45
CA PRO A 79 11.07 -3.03 -14.76
C PRO A 79 12.39 -2.90 -15.53
N GLY A 80 13.46 -2.56 -14.81
CA GLY A 80 14.79 -2.32 -15.39
C GLY A 80 15.08 -0.88 -15.80
N SER A 81 14.07 0.01 -15.82
CA SER A 81 14.29 1.44 -16.07
C SER A 81 14.91 2.14 -14.85
N ARG A 82 15.79 3.10 -15.12
CA ARG A 82 16.27 4.06 -14.11
C ARG A 82 15.16 5.06 -13.82
N CYS A 83 14.89 5.31 -12.54
CA CYS A 83 13.86 6.25 -12.14
C CYS A 83 14.24 6.99 -10.86
N THR A 84 13.76 8.23 -10.76
CA THR A 84 13.81 9.06 -9.57
C THR A 84 12.40 9.11 -8.99
N VAL A 85 12.26 8.69 -7.73
CA VAL A 85 10.97 8.67 -7.04
C VAL A 85 10.96 9.70 -5.93
N MET A 86 10.00 10.60 -5.98
CA MET A 86 9.68 11.50 -4.88
C MET A 86 8.52 10.90 -4.09
N GLY A 87 8.70 10.69 -2.79
CA GLY A 87 7.68 10.06 -1.97
C GLY A 87 7.82 10.33 -0.48
N ILE A 88 6.82 9.89 0.27
CA ILE A 88 6.76 9.98 1.72
C ILE A 88 7.21 8.64 2.29
N PHE A 89 8.27 8.65 3.10
CA PHE A 89 8.70 7.46 3.82
C PHE A 89 7.70 7.14 4.94
N SER A 90 7.12 5.95 4.88
CA SER A 90 6.05 5.53 5.78
C SER A 90 6.26 4.08 6.22
N ILE A 91 5.47 3.65 7.19
CA ILE A 91 5.55 2.30 7.76
C ILE A 91 4.17 1.68 7.73
N TYR A 92 4.11 0.38 7.48
CA TYR A 92 2.88 -0.38 7.63
C TYR A 92 3.09 -1.56 8.57
N GLN A 93 2.03 -1.89 9.29
CA GLN A 93 1.96 -3.11 10.07
C GLN A 93 1.35 -4.17 9.17
N ASN A 94 2.19 -5.03 8.60
CA ASN A 94 1.67 -6.28 8.10
C ASN A 94 1.14 -7.02 9.33
N LYS A 95 -0.16 -7.31 9.37
CA LYS A 95 -0.72 -8.21 10.40
C LYS A 95 -0.12 -9.57 10.11
N ALA A 96 1.07 -9.83 10.66
CA ALA A 96 1.74 -11.12 10.55
C ALA A 96 0.71 -12.18 10.92
N SER A 97 0.50 -13.13 10.01
CA SER A 97 -0.33 -14.29 10.25
C SER A 97 0.03 -14.86 11.63
N LYS A 98 -0.98 -15.11 12.47
CA LYS A 98 -0.82 -15.64 13.84
C LYS A 98 -0.04 -16.97 13.90
N ASN A 99 0.34 -17.55 12.76
CA ASN A 99 1.08 -18.80 12.61
C ASN A 99 2.59 -18.68 12.37
N SER A 100 3.19 -17.49 12.32
CA SER A 100 4.65 -17.39 12.26
C SER A 100 5.22 -17.28 13.67
N SER A 101 5.57 -18.44 14.24
CA SER A 101 6.25 -18.59 15.53
C SER A 101 7.72 -18.13 15.50
N THR A 102 8.13 -17.34 14.52
CA THR A 102 9.49 -16.83 14.35
C THR A 102 9.48 -15.31 14.49
N THR A 103 9.53 -14.87 15.75
CA THR A 103 10.42 -13.79 16.22
C THR A 103 10.53 -12.55 15.34
N GLY A 104 9.48 -11.72 15.35
CA GLY A 104 9.63 -10.27 15.21
C GLY A 104 9.42 -9.64 16.57
N ALA A 105 10.39 -8.89 17.10
CA ALA A 105 10.25 -8.17 18.36
C ALA A 105 8.97 -7.31 18.37
N VAL A 106 8.35 -7.20 19.55
CA VAL A 106 7.17 -6.34 19.77
C VAL A 106 7.51 -4.94 19.24
N ALA A 107 6.84 -4.51 18.17
CA ALA A 107 6.96 -3.21 17.48
C ALA A 107 7.83 -3.11 16.21
N ILE A 108 8.34 -4.19 15.60
CA ILE A 108 8.94 -4.08 14.26
C ILE A 108 7.86 -3.80 13.21
N ARG A 109 8.06 -2.77 12.38
CA ARG A 109 7.17 -2.37 11.28
C ARG A 109 7.95 -2.35 9.96
N THR A 110 7.28 -2.71 8.86
CA THR A 110 7.91 -2.73 7.55
C THR A 110 7.87 -1.33 6.93
N PRO A 111 9.01 -0.75 6.55
CA PRO A 111 9.04 0.54 5.87
C PRO A 111 8.65 0.39 4.39
N TYR A 112 8.07 1.45 3.84
CA TYR A 112 7.78 1.60 2.43
C TYR A 112 7.76 3.07 2.04
N LEU A 113 7.92 3.36 0.76
CA LEU A 113 7.78 4.69 0.20
C LEU A 113 6.40 4.85 -0.42
N ARG A 114 5.67 5.92 -0.10
CA ARG A 114 4.47 6.29 -0.85
C ARG A 114 4.84 7.29 -1.93
N ALA A 115 4.70 6.91 -3.20
CA ALA A 115 5.05 7.78 -4.31
C ALA A 115 4.09 8.96 -4.42
N VAL A 116 4.66 10.16 -4.52
CA VAL A 116 3.98 11.42 -4.88
C VAL A 116 4.30 11.80 -6.32
N GLY A 117 5.51 11.49 -6.78
CA GLY A 117 5.94 11.68 -8.16
C GLY A 117 6.96 10.61 -8.55
N ILE A 118 6.91 10.19 -9.80
CA ILE A 118 7.86 9.25 -10.39
C ILE A 118 8.34 9.85 -11.72
N GLN A 119 9.65 10.01 -11.86
CA GLN A 119 10.29 10.46 -13.08
C GLN A 119 11.20 9.34 -13.59
N THR A 120 11.01 8.92 -14.84
CA THR A 120 11.91 7.99 -15.52
C THR A 120 13.05 8.76 -16.15
N ASP A 121 14.27 8.25 -15.99
CA ASP A 121 15.38 8.74 -16.81
C ASP A 121 15.14 8.23 -18.22
N LEU A 122 15.02 9.15 -19.18
CA LEU A 122 14.92 8.80 -20.59
C LEU A 122 16.33 8.45 -21.06
N ASP A 123 16.76 7.22 -20.81
CA ASP A 123 17.85 6.64 -21.59
C ASP A 123 17.36 6.60 -23.05
N GLN A 124 17.85 7.55 -23.84
CA GLN A 124 17.52 7.83 -25.24
C GLN A 124 17.89 6.67 -26.19
N THR A 125 18.26 5.51 -25.64
CA THR A 125 18.94 4.42 -26.34
C THR A 125 18.04 3.22 -26.62
N ALA A 126 16.77 3.18 -26.17
CA ALA A 126 16.02 1.91 -26.21
C ALA A 126 14.53 1.92 -26.56
N LYS A 127 13.90 3.02 -27.02
CA LYS A 127 12.52 2.92 -27.56
C LYS A 127 12.32 3.77 -28.81
N GLY A 128 12.12 3.06 -29.93
CA GLY A 128 11.63 3.62 -31.18
C GLY A 128 10.27 4.29 -30.98
N HIS A 129 10.06 5.31 -31.81
CA HIS A 129 8.77 5.96 -32.01
C HIS A 129 7.69 4.93 -32.37
N VAL A 130 6.56 5.00 -31.66
CA VAL A 130 5.23 4.77 -32.22
C VAL A 130 4.34 5.92 -31.80
#